data_AF-A0A8D8YT69-F1
#
_entry.id   AF-A0A8D8YT69-F1
#
_cell.length_a   1.000
_cell.length_b   1.000
_cell.length_c   1.000
_cell.angle_alpha   90.00
_cell.angle_beta   90.00
_cell.angle_gamma   90.00
#
_symmetry.space_group_name_H-M   'P 1'
#
loop_
_entity.id
_entity.type
_entity.pdbx_description
1 polymer ?
#
loop_
_entity_poly.entity_id
_entity_poly.type
_entity_poly.pdbx_seq_one_letter_code
_entity_poly.pdbx_strand_id
1 'polypeptide(L)'
;MLFHPELRKLYIFAGQRNKEYLNDFISYNVDTHDIENIQESVKVKGDSSGSNQGLPASGFTRRATIDPVLNEIYVLSGLSKEKEKREETVQNSFWVYQMSRNQWSCVYKNENSGENYWTKMSTVEPCPRFAHQLVYDSVNKVHYLFGGNPGKACSPRLRLDDFWCLSLCRPTRDQVLAQVRLLVRKAKFQELSLSNRLSALEYLQTSLSELIDHDDKEQSLEFRTLAQHLFMGGSNSPSPPSSPPTTGLIPAPPSSQGQHHQQQDREEEEEEEGQETSHMREGRASLIEG
;
A
#
# COMPACT_ATOMS: atom_id res chain seq x y z
N MET A 1 -2.95 20.25 -8.96
CA MET A 1 -1.83 21.23 -8.98
C MET A 1 -1.28 21.33 -7.57
N LEU A 2 0.03 21.48 -7.43
CA LEU A 2 0.73 21.58 -6.14
C LEU A 2 1.71 22.76 -6.22
N PHE A 3 1.85 23.53 -5.13
CA PHE A 3 2.78 24.64 -5.08
C PHE A 3 3.94 24.33 -4.15
N HIS A 4 5.17 24.50 -4.64
CA HIS A 4 6.37 24.41 -3.83
C HIS A 4 6.78 25.83 -3.39
N PRO A 5 6.69 26.18 -2.10
CA PRO A 5 6.93 27.54 -1.62
C PRO A 5 8.39 27.98 -1.79
N GLU A 6 9.36 27.11 -1.52
CA GLU A 6 10.79 27.45 -1.61
C GLU A 6 11.27 27.58 -3.05
N LEU A 7 10.94 26.61 -3.91
CA LEU A 7 11.29 26.64 -5.33
C LEU A 7 10.44 27.60 -6.16
N ARG A 8 9.33 28.11 -5.59
CA ARG A 8 8.34 28.95 -6.28
C ARG A 8 7.86 28.33 -7.60
N LYS A 9 7.63 27.02 -7.56
CA LYS A 9 7.16 26.22 -8.71
C LYS A 9 5.75 25.69 -8.46
N LEU A 10 4.89 25.82 -9.48
CA LEU A 10 3.64 25.09 -9.59
C LEU A 10 3.88 23.79 -10.35
N TYR A 11 3.57 22.67 -9.71
CA TYR A 11 3.58 21.35 -10.31
C TYR A 11 2.17 21.00 -10.79
N ILE A 12 2.06 20.65 -12.06
CA ILE A 12 0.81 20.34 -12.75
C ILE A 12 1.00 18.97 -13.38
N PHE A 13 0.16 18.01 -12.99
CA PHE A 13 0.25 16.67 -13.50
C PHE A 13 -1.13 16.10 -13.79
N ALA A 14 -1.20 15.31 -14.86
CA ALA A 14 -2.39 14.64 -15.34
C ALA A 14 -3.57 15.59 -15.60
N GLY A 15 -4.72 14.98 -15.87
CA GLY A 15 -5.97 15.69 -16.09
C GLY A 15 -6.81 14.97 -17.12
N GLN A 16 -7.92 15.60 -17.48
CA GLN A 16 -8.75 15.15 -18.58
C GLN A 16 -8.93 16.30 -19.55
N ARG A 17 -8.62 16.04 -20.82
CA ARG A 17 -8.93 16.94 -21.92
C ARG A 17 -9.86 16.21 -22.87
N ASN A 18 -11.09 16.70 -23.00
CA ASN A 18 -12.15 16.02 -23.75
C ASN A 18 -12.39 14.60 -23.23
N LYS A 19 -12.20 13.57 -24.08
CA LYS A 19 -12.32 12.15 -23.73
C LYS A 19 -10.97 11.50 -23.39
N GLU A 20 -9.88 12.25 -23.42
CA GLU A 20 -8.53 11.73 -23.20
C GLU A 20 -8.04 12.07 -21.80
N TYR A 21 -7.47 11.04 -21.14
CA TYR A 21 -6.79 11.19 -19.87
C TYR A 21 -5.32 11.49 -20.12
N LEU A 22 -4.86 12.59 -19.56
CA LEU A 22 -3.48 13.05 -19.68
C LEU A 22 -2.63 12.45 -18.55
N ASN A 23 -1.35 12.28 -18.85
CA ASN A 23 -0.30 11.91 -17.90
C ASN A 23 0.87 12.89 -17.97
N ASP A 24 0.64 14.06 -18.56
CA ASP A 24 1.59 15.15 -18.57
C ASP A 24 2.03 15.46 -17.14
N PHE A 25 3.29 15.81 -16.99
CA PHE A 25 3.83 16.29 -15.73
C PHE A 25 4.77 17.42 -16.04
N ILE A 26 4.37 18.63 -15.65
CA ILE A 26 5.09 19.86 -15.92
C ILE A 26 5.27 20.65 -14.62
N SER A 27 6.33 21.46 -14.58
CA SER A 27 6.44 22.53 -13.59
C SER A 27 6.46 23.90 -14.26
N TYR A 28 5.92 24.88 -13.56
CA TYR A 28 5.89 26.27 -13.96
C TYR A 28 6.49 27.12 -12.84
N ASN A 29 7.56 27.85 -13.13
CA ASN A 29 8.14 28.80 -12.19
C ASN A 29 7.31 30.09 -12.17
N VAL A 30 6.78 30.47 -11.01
CA VAL A 30 5.87 31.62 -10.92
C VAL A 30 6.57 32.97 -11.03
N ASP A 31 7.89 33.02 -10.82
CA ASP A 31 8.67 34.26 -10.89
C ASP A 31 9.33 34.46 -12.26
N THR A 32 9.85 33.39 -12.87
CA THR A 32 10.53 33.47 -14.18
C THR A 32 9.60 33.19 -15.36
N HIS A 33 8.42 32.63 -15.11
CA HIS A 33 7.48 32.14 -16.12
C HIS A 33 7.99 30.95 -16.96
N ASP A 34 9.08 30.31 -16.54
CA ASP A 34 9.63 29.14 -17.23
C ASP A 34 8.76 27.90 -17.04
N ILE A 35 8.60 27.13 -18.11
CA ILE A 35 7.88 25.85 -18.12
C ILE A 35 8.89 24.72 -18.36
N GLU A 36 8.84 23.71 -17.51
CA GLU A 36 9.69 22.52 -17.60
C GLU A 36 8.81 21.28 -17.77
N ASN A 37 9.06 20.48 -18.82
CA ASN A 37 8.36 19.20 -19.04
C ASN A 37 9.09 18.06 -18.32
N ILE A 38 8.61 17.75 -17.10
CA ILE A 38 9.21 16.73 -16.24
C ILE A 38 9.02 15.34 -16.84
N GLN A 39 7.86 15.02 -17.41
CA GLN A 39 7.59 13.67 -17.91
C GLN A 39 8.58 13.22 -18.99
N GLU A 40 8.98 14.11 -19.88
CA GLU A 40 9.95 13.82 -20.94
C GLU A 40 11.33 13.50 -20.35
N SER A 41 11.77 14.27 -19.36
CA SER A 41 13.05 14.04 -18.67
C SER A 41 13.10 12.73 -17.87
N VAL A 42 11.96 12.28 -17.31
CA VAL A 42 11.87 11.00 -16.59
C VAL A 42 11.95 9.82 -17.57
N LYS A 43 11.29 9.91 -18.73
CA LYS A 43 11.32 8.85 -19.76
C LYS A 43 12.71 8.65 -20.37
N VAL A 44 13.53 9.70 -20.44
CA VAL A 44 14.90 9.61 -20.96
C VAL A 44 15.83 8.82 -20.02
N LYS A 45 15.50 8.71 -18.73
CA LYS A 45 16.30 7.95 -17.75
C LYS A 45 15.82 6.51 -17.50
N GLY A 46 14.56 6.19 -17.85
CA GLY A 46 14.04 4.82 -17.81
C GLY A 46 14.27 4.12 -19.15
N ASP A 47 14.68 2.85 -19.13
CA ASP A 47 15.00 2.06 -20.32
C ASP A 47 14.05 2.30 -21.51
N SER A 48 14.62 2.34 -22.73
CA SER A 48 13.93 2.49 -24.03
C SER A 48 12.86 1.43 -24.34
N SER A 49 12.56 0.55 -23.39
CA SER A 49 11.37 -0.28 -23.35
C SER A 49 10.17 0.62 -23.04
N GLY A 50 9.33 0.90 -24.04
CA GLY A 50 8.12 1.74 -23.94
C GLY A 50 7.03 1.25 -22.96
N SER A 51 7.39 0.42 -21.97
CA SER A 51 6.55 0.03 -20.85
C SER A 51 6.48 1.18 -19.83
N ASN A 52 5.27 1.65 -19.50
CA ASN A 52 5.03 2.66 -18.46
C ASN A 52 5.31 2.14 -17.02
N GLN A 53 6.21 1.16 -16.83
CA GLN A 53 6.42 0.48 -15.56
C GLN A 53 6.97 1.39 -14.44
N GLY A 54 7.48 2.58 -14.77
CA GLY A 54 8.01 3.55 -13.81
C GLY A 54 7.12 4.77 -13.53
N LEU A 55 5.88 4.81 -14.00
CA LEU A 55 5.01 6.00 -13.87
C LEU A 55 3.63 5.66 -13.29
N PRO A 56 3.00 6.57 -12.51
CA PRO A 56 1.62 6.41 -12.10
C PRO A 56 0.68 6.24 -13.30
N ALA A 57 -0.20 5.24 -13.26
CA ALA A 57 -1.12 4.90 -14.35
C ALA A 57 -2.16 6.00 -14.61
N SER A 58 -2.42 6.33 -15.89
CA SER A 58 -3.44 7.32 -16.33
C SER A 58 -4.79 7.09 -15.67
N GLY A 59 -5.32 8.13 -15.02
CA GLY A 59 -6.53 7.99 -14.23
C GLY A 59 -7.18 9.32 -13.86
N PHE A 60 -8.48 9.26 -13.61
CA PHE A 60 -9.28 10.35 -13.10
C PHE A 60 -9.16 10.40 -11.57
N THR A 61 -9.38 11.57 -10.96
CA THR A 61 -9.44 11.77 -9.49
C THR A 61 -8.19 11.36 -8.70
N ARG A 62 -7.01 11.75 -9.18
CA ARG A 62 -5.81 11.68 -8.35
C ARG A 62 -5.83 12.81 -7.32
N ARG A 63 -5.69 12.47 -6.05
CA ARG A 63 -5.27 13.44 -5.04
C ARG A 63 -3.77 13.34 -4.90
N ALA A 64 -3.16 14.50 -4.76
CA ALA A 64 -1.74 14.58 -4.50
C ALA A 64 -1.47 15.62 -3.43
N THR A 65 -0.36 15.40 -2.75
CA THR A 65 0.16 16.24 -1.68
C THR A 65 1.65 16.46 -1.95
N ILE A 66 2.24 17.42 -1.25
CA ILE A 66 3.64 17.79 -1.42
C ILE A 66 4.29 17.94 -0.04
N ASP A 67 5.49 17.40 0.12
CA ASP A 67 6.40 17.79 1.18
C ASP A 67 7.50 18.67 0.58
N PRO A 68 7.46 20.00 0.81
CA PRO A 68 8.46 20.89 0.25
C PRO A 68 9.84 20.76 0.93
N VAL A 69 9.90 20.22 2.15
CA VAL A 69 11.17 20.02 2.86
C VAL A 69 11.89 18.79 2.30
N LEU A 70 11.14 17.71 2.08
CA LEU A 70 11.69 16.50 1.46
C LEU A 70 11.84 16.60 -0.06
N ASN A 71 11.28 17.64 -0.68
CA ASN A 71 11.20 17.79 -2.14
C ASN A 71 10.50 16.58 -2.78
N GLU A 72 9.34 16.21 -2.25
CA GLU A 72 8.58 15.04 -2.67
C GLU A 72 7.13 15.38 -2.99
N ILE A 73 6.60 14.78 -4.05
CA ILE A 73 5.17 14.79 -4.38
C ILE A 73 4.62 13.39 -4.17
N TYR A 74 3.51 13.30 -3.44
CA TYR A 74 2.81 12.04 -3.19
C TYR A 74 1.54 12.00 -4.02
N VAL A 75 1.25 10.87 -4.63
CA VAL A 75 0.05 10.67 -5.45
C VAL A 75 -0.65 9.40 -5.00
N LEU A 76 -1.87 9.55 -4.50
CA LEU A 76 -2.79 8.43 -4.29
C LEU A 76 -3.69 8.32 -5.52
N SER A 77 -3.56 7.22 -6.24
CA SER A 77 -4.43 6.88 -7.36
C SER A 77 -5.43 5.83 -6.90
N GLY A 78 -6.72 6.13 -7.05
CA GLY A 78 -7.82 5.22 -6.69
C GLY A 78 -8.61 4.68 -7.88
N LEU A 79 -8.43 5.25 -9.09
CA LEU A 79 -9.10 4.80 -10.30
C LEU A 79 -8.12 4.79 -11.46
N SER A 80 -7.83 3.59 -11.98
CA SER A 80 -6.99 3.40 -13.15
C SER A 80 -7.87 3.05 -14.35
N LYS A 81 -7.65 3.72 -15.48
CA LYS A 81 -8.14 3.22 -16.78
C LYS A 81 -6.95 2.64 -17.52
N GLU A 82 -6.86 1.32 -17.51
CA GLU A 82 -5.86 0.64 -18.32
C GLU A 82 -6.28 0.75 -19.79
N LYS A 83 -5.40 1.28 -20.66
CA LYS A 83 -5.75 1.56 -22.06
C LYS A 83 -6.22 0.31 -22.84
N GLU A 84 -5.84 -0.88 -22.38
CA GLU A 84 -6.13 -2.15 -23.05
C GLU A 84 -7.43 -2.81 -22.59
N LYS A 85 -7.88 -2.54 -21.37
CA LYS A 85 -9.15 -3.04 -20.84
C LYS A 85 -10.15 -1.90 -20.82
N ARG A 86 -11.29 -2.07 -21.51
CA ARG A 86 -12.40 -1.10 -21.47
C ARG A 86 -13.02 -0.91 -20.08
N GLU A 87 -12.57 -1.68 -19.10
CA GLU A 87 -13.09 -1.68 -17.73
C GLU A 87 -12.28 -0.72 -16.84
N GLU A 88 -13.00 0.18 -16.16
CA GLU A 88 -12.43 1.04 -15.14
C GLU A 88 -12.16 0.20 -13.90
N THR A 89 -10.90 0.09 -13.47
CA THR A 89 -10.55 -0.65 -12.25
C THR A 89 -10.24 0.34 -11.13
N VAL A 90 -11.01 0.24 -10.05
CA VAL A 90 -10.79 1.00 -8.82
C VAL A 90 -9.71 0.25 -8.04
N GLN A 91 -8.49 0.80 -8.00
CA GLN A 91 -7.34 0.21 -7.32
C GLN A 91 -6.56 1.30 -6.60
N ASN A 92 -6.10 1.01 -5.39
CA ASN A 92 -5.21 1.91 -4.67
C ASN A 92 -3.76 1.67 -5.07
N SER A 93 -3.10 2.74 -5.51
CA SER A 93 -1.65 2.79 -5.61
C SER A 93 -1.14 4.13 -5.10
N PHE A 94 -0.03 4.09 -4.37
CA PHE A 94 0.59 5.25 -3.78
C PHE A 94 1.99 5.41 -4.38
N TRP A 95 2.22 6.60 -4.94
CA TRP A 95 3.43 6.92 -5.68
C TRP A 95 4.11 8.13 -5.07
N VAL A 96 5.44 8.10 -5.08
CA VAL A 96 6.28 9.20 -4.63
C VAL A 96 7.12 9.68 -5.80
N TYR A 97 7.09 10.97 -6.08
CA TYR A 97 8.03 11.61 -6.97
C TYR A 97 9.07 12.36 -6.16
N GLN A 98 10.33 11.95 -6.30
CA GLN A 98 11.47 12.59 -5.67
C GLN A 98 12.03 13.65 -6.65
N MET A 99 11.85 14.93 -6.33
CA MET A 99 12.27 16.02 -7.24
C MET A 99 13.78 16.07 -7.39
N SER A 100 14.54 15.78 -6.32
CA SER A 100 16.00 15.78 -6.31
C SER A 100 16.61 14.77 -7.29
N ARG A 101 15.99 13.59 -7.42
CA ARG A 101 16.40 12.53 -8.35
C ARG A 101 15.68 12.59 -9.70
N ASN A 102 14.59 13.37 -9.76
CA ASN A 102 13.65 13.40 -10.86
C ASN A 102 13.15 11.97 -11.20
N GLN A 103 12.63 11.28 -10.18
CA GLN A 103 12.26 9.88 -10.27
C GLN A 103 10.94 9.60 -9.56
N TRP A 104 10.10 8.77 -10.18
CA TRP A 104 8.91 8.19 -9.57
C TRP A 104 9.23 6.83 -8.95
N SER A 105 8.60 6.54 -7.81
CA SER A 105 8.63 5.25 -7.16
C SER A 105 7.23 4.86 -6.73
N CYS A 106 6.80 3.64 -7.10
CA CYS A 106 5.59 3.04 -6.57
C CYS A 106 5.92 2.47 -5.20
N VAL A 107 5.34 3.01 -4.13
CA VAL A 107 5.65 2.60 -2.75
C VAL A 107 4.57 1.69 -2.18
N TYR A 108 3.40 1.68 -2.78
CA TYR A 108 2.32 0.76 -2.46
C TYR A 108 1.44 0.55 -3.70
N LYS A 109 1.03 -0.70 -3.92
CA LYS A 109 0.04 -1.08 -4.93
C LYS A 109 -0.74 -2.28 -4.42
N ASN A 110 -2.06 -2.23 -4.55
CA ASN A 110 -2.93 -3.35 -4.22
C ASN A 110 -3.89 -3.64 -5.37
N GLU A 111 -3.81 -4.86 -5.89
CA GLU A 111 -4.58 -5.32 -7.05
C GLU A 111 -5.77 -6.21 -6.64
N ASN A 112 -5.97 -6.47 -5.35
CA ASN A 112 -7.06 -7.31 -4.86
C ASN A 112 -8.42 -6.65 -5.14
N SER A 113 -9.34 -7.36 -5.78
CA SER A 113 -10.70 -6.87 -6.07
C SER A 113 -11.79 -7.62 -5.30
N GLY A 114 -11.46 -8.74 -4.64
CA GLY A 114 -12.42 -9.60 -3.97
C GLY A 114 -12.96 -9.01 -2.66
N GLU A 115 -14.27 -9.10 -2.46
CA GLU A 115 -14.93 -8.57 -1.26
C GLU A 115 -14.40 -9.21 0.03
N ASN A 116 -14.12 -10.52 0.01
CA ASN A 116 -13.52 -11.24 1.15
C ASN A 116 -12.18 -10.64 1.61
N TYR A 117 -11.36 -10.17 0.65
CA TYR A 117 -10.09 -9.53 0.99
C TYR A 117 -10.34 -8.21 1.71
N TRP A 118 -11.23 -7.37 1.16
CA TRP A 118 -11.53 -6.05 1.69
C TRP A 118 -12.25 -6.10 3.04
N THR A 119 -13.07 -7.13 3.28
CA THR A 119 -13.64 -7.39 4.61
C THR A 119 -12.53 -7.66 5.63
N LYS A 120 -11.56 -8.52 5.29
CA LYS A 120 -10.43 -8.87 6.17
C LYS A 120 -9.49 -7.67 6.41
N MET A 121 -9.27 -6.85 5.39
CA MET A 121 -8.33 -5.73 5.43
C MET A 121 -8.96 -4.40 5.88
N SER A 122 -10.24 -4.42 6.26
CA SER A 122 -11.04 -3.23 6.61
C SER A 122 -10.44 -2.36 7.72
N THR A 123 -9.55 -2.91 8.57
CA THR A 123 -8.86 -2.18 9.63
C THR A 123 -7.39 -1.88 9.34
N VAL A 124 -6.84 -2.45 8.27
CA VAL A 124 -5.40 -2.38 7.94
C VAL A 124 -5.13 -1.36 6.84
N GLU A 125 -6.03 -1.26 5.87
CA GLU A 125 -5.88 -0.36 4.73
C GLU A 125 -7.24 0.07 4.16
N PRO A 126 -7.32 1.27 3.56
CA PRO A 126 -8.54 1.72 2.91
C PRO A 126 -8.81 0.90 1.65
N CYS A 127 -10.08 0.53 1.46
CA CYS A 127 -10.52 -0.02 0.17
C CYS A 127 -10.31 0.99 -0.98
N PRO A 128 -10.23 0.52 -2.24
CA PRO A 128 -10.10 1.38 -3.41
C PRO A 128 -11.23 2.38 -3.51
N ARG A 129 -10.90 3.65 -3.79
CA ARG A 129 -11.88 4.75 -3.78
C ARG A 129 -11.46 5.95 -4.61
N PHE A 130 -12.42 6.60 -5.22
CA PHE A 130 -12.24 7.89 -5.90
C PHE A 130 -12.98 9.03 -5.19
N ALA A 131 -12.74 10.26 -5.63
CA ALA A 131 -13.34 11.46 -5.05
C ALA A 131 -13.17 11.61 -3.52
N HIS A 132 -12.13 10.98 -2.96
CA HIS A 132 -11.74 11.13 -1.57
C HIS A 132 -11.02 12.48 -1.36
N GLN A 133 -10.85 12.86 -0.09
CA GLN A 133 -9.92 13.92 0.30
C GLN A 133 -8.62 13.32 0.82
N LEU A 134 -7.50 13.95 0.47
CA LEU A 134 -6.18 13.59 0.95
C LEU A 134 -5.46 14.88 1.35
N VAL A 135 -5.00 14.94 2.59
CA VAL A 135 -4.21 16.06 3.12
C VAL A 135 -2.92 15.54 3.73
N TYR A 136 -1.90 16.38 3.76
CA TYR A 136 -0.59 16.03 4.29
C TYR A 136 -0.19 16.98 5.41
N ASP A 137 0.18 16.41 6.55
CA ASP A 137 0.79 17.11 7.66
C ASP A 137 2.31 17.08 7.49
N SER A 138 2.85 18.22 7.06
CA SER A 138 4.29 18.38 6.85
C SER A 138 5.14 18.38 8.13
N VAL A 139 4.53 18.56 9.31
CA VAL A 139 5.24 18.55 10.60
C VAL A 139 5.42 17.11 11.06
N ASN A 140 4.32 16.35 11.13
CA ASN A 140 4.35 14.95 11.58
C ASN A 140 4.67 13.95 10.46
N LYS A 141 4.73 14.41 9.20
CA LYS A 141 4.98 13.61 8.00
C LYS A 141 3.92 12.53 7.75
N VAL A 142 2.66 12.86 8.06
CA VAL A 142 1.51 11.95 7.99
C VAL A 142 0.54 12.40 6.89
N HIS A 143 -0.01 11.44 6.16
CA HIS A 143 -1.14 11.66 5.25
C HIS A 143 -2.45 11.29 5.93
N TYR A 144 -3.49 12.10 5.73
CA TYR A 144 -4.84 11.79 6.18
C TYR A 144 -5.77 11.67 4.98
N LEU A 145 -6.54 10.60 4.95
CA LEU A 145 -7.56 10.33 3.94
C LEU A 145 -8.93 10.31 4.59
N PHE A 146 -9.90 10.95 3.93
CA PHE A 146 -11.29 10.97 4.37
C PHE A 146 -12.24 10.60 3.24
N GLY A 147 -13.13 9.66 3.54
CA GLY A 147 -14.28 9.29 2.73
C GLY A 147 -13.96 8.88 1.31
N GLY A 148 -14.88 9.19 0.39
CA GLY A 148 -14.77 8.89 -1.05
C GLY A 148 -15.89 7.99 -1.56
N ASN A 149 -15.75 7.48 -2.79
CA ASN A 149 -16.68 6.54 -3.41
C ASN A 149 -15.92 5.27 -3.80
N PRO A 150 -16.37 4.07 -3.39
CA PRO A 150 -15.68 2.81 -3.67
C PRO A 150 -15.92 2.27 -5.09
N GLY A 151 -16.76 2.92 -5.90
CA GLY A 151 -17.05 2.53 -7.27
C GLY A 151 -17.85 1.24 -7.42
N LYS A 152 -18.63 0.86 -6.39
CA LYS A 152 -19.52 -0.30 -6.44
C LYS A 152 -20.66 -0.05 -7.43
N ALA A 153 -20.74 -0.83 -8.51
CA ALA A 153 -21.78 -0.69 -9.54
C ALA A 153 -23.20 -0.87 -8.98
N CYS A 154 -23.37 -1.74 -7.98
CA CYS A 154 -24.65 -1.95 -7.29
C CYS A 154 -25.08 -0.77 -6.39
N SER A 155 -24.17 0.13 -6.04
CA SER A 155 -24.42 1.25 -5.12
C SER A 155 -23.64 2.51 -5.54
N PRO A 156 -23.94 3.11 -6.71
CA PRO A 156 -23.17 4.21 -7.27
C PRO A 156 -23.21 5.50 -6.43
N ARG A 157 -24.24 5.64 -5.58
CA ARG A 157 -24.42 6.76 -4.66
C ARG A 157 -23.71 6.57 -3.32
N LEU A 158 -23.13 5.41 -3.05
CA LEU A 158 -22.42 5.14 -1.80
C LEU A 158 -21.28 6.15 -1.61
N ARG A 159 -21.20 6.70 -0.39
CA ARG A 159 -20.13 7.58 0.05
C ARG A 159 -19.58 7.02 1.35
N LEU A 160 -18.28 6.91 1.40
CA LEU A 160 -17.56 6.53 2.60
C LEU A 160 -17.37 7.78 3.47
N ASP A 161 -17.34 7.57 4.78
CA ASP A 161 -17.18 8.55 5.85
C ASP A 161 -16.08 8.15 6.85
N ASP A 162 -15.29 7.13 6.49
CA ASP A 162 -14.15 6.65 7.25
C ASP A 162 -12.94 7.59 7.16
N PHE A 163 -12.10 7.53 8.19
CA PHE A 163 -10.91 8.36 8.32
C PHE A 163 -9.66 7.51 8.54
N TRP A 164 -8.66 7.73 7.69
CA TRP A 164 -7.43 6.96 7.64
C TRP A 164 -6.22 7.86 7.82
N CYS A 165 -5.19 7.34 8.49
CA CYS A 165 -3.86 7.92 8.45
C CYS A 165 -2.82 6.97 7.87
N LEU A 166 -1.89 7.54 7.12
CA LEU A 166 -0.77 6.85 6.51
C LEU A 166 0.54 7.54 6.91
N SER A 167 1.42 6.78 7.55
CA SER A 167 2.80 7.16 7.83
C SER A 167 3.74 6.32 6.99
N LEU A 168 4.66 6.98 6.28
CA LEU A 168 5.70 6.29 5.51
C LEU A 168 6.92 6.05 6.41
N CYS A 169 7.25 4.79 6.66
CA CYS A 169 8.47 4.45 7.38
C CYS A 169 9.68 4.57 6.46
N ARG A 170 10.69 5.35 6.88
CA ARG A 170 11.98 5.54 6.18
C ARG A 170 13.12 5.08 7.08
N PRO A 171 13.40 3.76 7.11
CA PRO A 171 14.46 3.23 7.95
C PRO A 171 15.81 3.75 7.47
N THR A 172 16.67 4.16 8.40
CA THR A 172 18.05 4.53 8.08
C THR A 172 18.86 3.29 7.69
N ARG A 173 19.98 3.48 6.99
CA ARG A 173 20.92 2.40 6.67
C ARG A 173 21.29 1.58 7.91
N ASP A 174 21.53 2.23 9.04
CA ASP A 174 21.90 1.57 10.28
C ASP A 174 20.74 0.76 10.87
N GLN A 175 19.51 1.25 10.79
CA GLN A 175 18.31 0.50 11.20
C GLN A 175 18.11 -0.74 10.32
N VAL A 176 18.28 -0.61 8.99
CA VAL A 176 18.21 -1.75 8.07
C VAL A 176 19.32 -2.76 8.38
N LEU A 177 20.56 -2.30 8.56
CA LEU A 177 21.68 -3.18 8.91
C LEU A 177 21.47 -3.88 10.24
N ALA A 178 20.96 -3.18 11.26
CA ALA A 178 20.62 -3.77 12.55
C ALA A 178 19.55 -4.86 12.39
N GLN A 179 18.50 -4.59 11.61
CA GLN A 179 17.43 -5.56 11.34
C GLN A 179 17.93 -6.79 10.58
N VAL A 180 18.75 -6.59 9.54
CA VAL A 180 19.36 -7.71 8.79
C VAL A 180 20.25 -8.54 9.70
N ARG A 181 21.06 -7.88 10.54
CA ARG A 181 21.94 -8.56 11.49
C ARG A 181 21.11 -9.38 12.49
N LEU A 182 20.02 -8.81 13.01
CA LEU A 182 19.10 -9.50 13.91
C LEU A 182 18.50 -10.75 13.26
N LEU A 183 18.03 -10.64 12.01
CA LEU A 183 17.46 -11.77 11.26
C LEU A 183 18.48 -12.90 11.06
N VAL A 184 19.71 -12.56 10.65
CA VAL A 184 20.78 -13.55 10.46
C VAL A 184 21.14 -14.23 11.80
N ARG A 185 21.23 -13.46 12.90
CA ARG A 185 21.51 -14.03 14.22
C ARG A 185 20.34 -14.91 14.72
N LYS A 186 19.08 -14.53 14.46
CA LYS A 186 17.90 -15.36 14.77
C LYS A 186 17.91 -16.68 14.02
N ALA A 187 18.22 -16.67 12.72
CA ALA A 187 18.33 -17.88 11.93
C ALA A 187 19.44 -18.81 12.48
N LYS A 188 20.63 -18.25 12.75
CA LYS A 188 21.74 -19.00 13.37
C LYS A 188 21.36 -19.58 14.74
N PHE A 189 20.65 -18.82 15.56
CA PHE A 189 20.15 -19.31 16.85
C PHE A 189 19.21 -20.49 16.67
N GLN A 190 18.28 -20.43 15.70
CA GLN A 190 17.37 -21.54 15.42
C GLN A 190 18.13 -22.80 15.01
N GLU A 191 19.14 -22.70 14.14
CA GLU A 191 19.99 -23.83 13.75
C GLU A 191 20.78 -24.42 14.94
N LEU A 192 21.35 -23.55 15.78
CA LEU A 192 22.04 -23.98 17.00
C LEU A 192 21.08 -24.65 17.99
N SER A 193 19.84 -24.17 18.11
CA SER A 193 18.85 -24.73 19.05
C SER A 193 18.49 -26.19 18.72
N LEU A 194 18.55 -26.57 17.44
CA LEU A 194 18.33 -27.93 16.97
C LEU A 194 19.55 -28.83 17.19
N SER A 195 20.75 -28.27 17.03
CA SER A 195 22.01 -29.03 17.05
C SER A 195 22.60 -29.16 18.45
N ASN A 196 22.74 -28.04 19.16
CA ASN A 196 23.32 -27.96 20.49
C ASN A 196 22.65 -26.83 21.30
N ARG A 197 21.72 -27.23 22.17
CA ARG A 197 20.94 -26.31 23.01
C ARG A 197 21.79 -25.46 23.95
N LEU A 198 22.92 -25.98 24.44
CA LEU A 198 23.78 -25.24 25.36
C LEU A 198 24.50 -24.10 24.61
N SER A 199 25.06 -24.40 23.43
CA SER A 199 25.64 -23.37 22.56
C SER A 199 24.60 -22.37 22.06
N ALA A 200 23.37 -22.82 21.81
CA ALA A 200 22.27 -21.93 21.44
C ALA A 200 21.89 -20.97 22.59
N LEU A 201 21.87 -21.45 23.83
CA LEU A 201 21.61 -20.63 25.02
C LEU A 201 22.71 -19.57 25.20
N GLU A 202 23.98 -19.96 25.09
CA GLU A 202 25.11 -19.02 25.17
C GLU A 202 25.04 -17.97 24.06
N TYR A 203 24.71 -18.40 22.83
CA TYR A 203 24.55 -17.50 21.69
C TYR A 203 23.38 -16.52 21.86
N LEU A 204 22.27 -16.97 22.44
CA LEU A 204 21.10 -16.16 22.76
C LEU A 204 21.45 -15.07 23.79
N GLN A 205 22.13 -15.45 24.87
CA GLN A 205 22.49 -14.56 25.97
C GLN A 205 23.54 -13.51 25.59
N THR A 206 24.39 -13.81 24.60
CA THR A 206 25.46 -12.91 24.14
C THR A 206 25.05 -12.19 22.86
N SER A 207 25.29 -12.83 21.71
CA SER A 207 25.17 -12.23 20.38
C SER A 207 23.76 -11.79 20.04
N LEU A 208 22.72 -12.47 20.52
CA LEU A 208 21.34 -12.08 20.18
C LEU A 208 20.79 -11.01 21.12
N SER A 209 21.10 -11.11 22.42
CA SER A 209 20.74 -10.12 23.44
C SER A 209 21.27 -8.72 23.13
N GLU A 210 22.49 -8.61 22.60
CA GLU A 210 23.11 -7.32 22.23
C GLU A 210 22.37 -6.53 21.14
N LEU A 211 21.58 -7.19 20.29
CA LEU A 211 20.87 -6.56 19.17
C LEU A 211 19.41 -6.22 19.49
N ILE A 212 18.95 -6.59 20.69
CA ILE A 212 17.57 -6.44 21.09
C ILE A 212 17.48 -5.28 22.06
N ASP A 213 16.55 -4.40 21.78
CA ASP A 213 16.16 -3.38 22.74
C ASP A 213 15.26 -4.04 23.81
N HIS A 214 15.78 -4.19 25.02
CA HIS A 214 15.05 -4.80 26.14
C HIS A 214 14.11 -3.81 26.86
N ASP A 215 14.16 -2.53 26.50
CA ASP A 215 13.18 -1.55 26.96
C ASP A 215 11.93 -1.53 26.05
N ASP A 216 12.06 -2.03 24.81
CA ASP A 216 10.94 -2.25 23.91
C ASP A 216 10.16 -3.53 24.27
N LYS A 217 8.86 -3.37 24.54
CA LYS A 217 7.99 -4.46 25.00
C LYS A 217 7.83 -5.58 23.97
N GLU A 218 7.79 -5.24 22.69
CA GLU A 218 7.55 -6.18 21.60
C GLU A 218 8.81 -7.01 21.34
N GLN A 219 9.96 -6.36 21.19
CA GLN A 219 11.25 -7.01 21.02
C GLN A 219 11.63 -7.86 22.25
N SER A 220 11.33 -7.37 23.46
CA SER A 220 11.52 -8.14 24.70
C SER A 220 10.62 -9.37 24.78
N LEU A 221 9.38 -9.29 24.27
CA LEU A 221 8.50 -10.45 24.19
C LEU A 221 9.02 -11.46 23.17
N GLU A 222 9.48 -11.00 22.01
CA GLU A 222 10.06 -11.85 20.98
C GLU A 222 11.32 -12.56 21.49
N PHE A 223 12.21 -11.86 22.19
CA PHE A 223 13.41 -12.44 22.81
C PHE A 223 13.07 -13.56 23.80
N ARG A 224 12.08 -13.33 24.66
CA ARG A 224 11.60 -14.35 25.61
C ARG A 224 10.99 -15.55 24.89
N THR A 225 10.30 -15.31 23.77
CA THR A 225 9.74 -16.38 22.93
C THR A 225 10.84 -17.23 22.31
N LEU A 226 11.96 -16.63 21.87
CA LEU A 226 13.13 -17.36 21.39
C LEU A 226 13.76 -18.19 22.51
N ALA A 227 13.85 -17.66 23.73
CA ALA A 227 14.32 -18.42 24.88
C ALA A 227 13.44 -19.65 25.17
N GLN A 228 12.10 -19.51 25.08
CA GLN A 228 11.16 -20.62 25.28
C GLN A 228 11.41 -21.78 24.31
N HIS A 229 11.80 -21.51 23.06
CA HIS A 229 12.10 -22.55 22.08
C HIS A 229 13.23 -23.51 22.50
N LEU A 230 14.15 -23.07 23.37
CA LEU A 230 15.20 -23.94 23.92
C LEU A 230 14.65 -25.01 24.88
N PHE A 231 13.54 -24.70 25.55
CA PHE A 231 12.95 -25.51 26.60
C PHE A 231 11.70 -26.28 26.14
N MET A 232 11.06 -25.85 25.05
CA MET A 232 10.01 -26.59 24.36
C MET A 232 10.63 -27.73 23.54
N GLY A 233 11.22 -28.71 24.23
CA GLY A 233 11.83 -29.87 23.58
C GLY A 233 10.79 -30.71 22.85
N GLY A 234 10.82 -30.72 21.51
CA GLY A 234 10.37 -31.82 20.65
C GLY A 234 8.95 -32.38 20.83
N SER A 235 8.03 -31.73 21.54
CA SER A 235 6.64 -32.18 21.61
C SER A 235 5.85 -31.59 20.45
N ASN A 236 5.61 -32.44 19.46
CA ASN A 236 4.77 -32.25 18.27
C ASN A 236 5.27 -31.23 17.25
N SER A 237 5.97 -31.73 16.23
CA SER A 237 5.82 -31.18 14.89
C SER A 237 4.34 -31.23 14.50
N PRO A 238 3.66 -30.11 14.17
CA PRO A 238 2.63 -30.19 13.16
C PRO A 238 3.35 -30.64 11.89
N SER A 239 2.89 -31.74 11.29
CA SER A 239 3.29 -32.11 9.94
C SER A 239 3.25 -30.87 9.03
N PRO A 240 4.18 -30.73 8.06
CA PRO A 240 4.06 -29.69 7.07
C PRO A 240 2.65 -29.77 6.46
N PRO A 241 1.95 -28.65 6.22
CA PRO A 241 0.72 -28.69 5.47
C PRO A 241 1.04 -29.39 4.14
N SER A 242 0.39 -30.52 3.93
CA SER A 242 0.39 -31.20 2.64
C SER A 242 0.14 -30.16 1.56
N SER A 243 1.02 -30.14 0.56
CA SER A 243 0.86 -29.38 -0.67
C SER A 243 -0.61 -29.36 -1.08
N PRO A 244 -1.18 -28.21 -1.50
CA PRO A 244 -2.55 -28.18 -1.98
C PRO A 244 -2.68 -29.20 -3.12
N PRO A 245 -3.80 -29.94 -3.20
CA PRO A 245 -3.98 -30.91 -4.25
C PRO A 245 -3.88 -30.21 -5.60
N THR A 246 -2.95 -30.68 -6.43
CA THR A 246 -2.95 -30.46 -7.87
C THR A 246 -4.30 -30.92 -8.41
N THR A 247 -5.23 -29.99 -8.55
CA THR A 247 -6.47 -30.16 -9.29
C THR A 247 -6.20 -29.40 -10.59
N GLY A 248 -5.72 -30.04 -11.66
CA GLY A 248 -6.36 -31.20 -12.24
C GLY A 248 -7.65 -30.71 -12.92
N LEU A 249 -7.49 -30.14 -14.10
CA LEU A 249 -8.53 -29.81 -15.08
C LEU A 249 -9.69 -30.81 -15.04
N ILE A 250 -10.89 -30.41 -14.59
CA ILE A 250 -12.14 -30.99 -15.09
C ILE A 250 -13.29 -29.94 -14.98
N PRO A 251 -14.41 -30.10 -15.69
CA PRO A 251 -14.75 -29.30 -16.87
C PRO A 251 -16.02 -28.45 -16.66
N ALA A 252 -16.35 -27.65 -17.66
CA ALA A 252 -17.57 -26.85 -17.72
C ALA A 252 -18.85 -27.69 -17.50
N PRO A 253 -19.84 -27.20 -16.74
CA PRO A 253 -21.18 -27.78 -16.75
C PRO A 253 -21.97 -27.35 -18.00
N PRO A 254 -22.87 -28.20 -18.50
CA PRO A 254 -23.56 -27.98 -19.76
C PRO A 254 -24.69 -26.95 -19.64
N SER A 255 -24.88 -26.25 -20.75
CA SER A 255 -26.05 -25.46 -21.11
C SER A 255 -27.36 -26.23 -20.90
N SER A 256 -28.28 -25.63 -20.14
CA SER A 256 -29.70 -25.97 -20.21
C SER A 256 -30.53 -24.68 -20.20
N GLN A 257 -31.41 -24.62 -21.21
CA GLN A 257 -32.34 -23.55 -21.52
C GLN A 257 -33.59 -23.62 -20.65
N GLY A 258 -34.20 -22.45 -20.39
CA GLY A 258 -35.61 -22.27 -19.99
C GLY A 258 -35.91 -22.60 -18.52
N GLN A 259 -36.66 -21.82 -17.76
CA GLN A 259 -37.88 -21.11 -18.10
C GLN A 259 -38.16 -19.98 -17.09
N HIS A 260 -38.93 -19.01 -17.57
CA HIS A 260 -39.58 -17.94 -16.83
C HIS A 260 -40.29 -18.42 -15.56
N HIS A 261 -40.16 -17.67 -14.46
CA HIS A 261 -41.29 -17.35 -13.57
C HIS A 261 -41.12 -15.94 -13.01
N GLN A 262 -42.12 -15.10 -13.27
CA GLN A 262 -42.34 -13.80 -12.64
C GLN A 262 -42.74 -14.02 -11.20
N GLN A 263 -42.15 -13.27 -10.27
CA GLN A 263 -42.86 -12.92 -9.04
C GLN A 263 -42.43 -11.53 -8.58
N GLN A 264 -43.37 -10.60 -8.72
CA GLN A 264 -43.42 -9.34 -7.99
C GLN A 264 -43.64 -9.68 -6.51
N ASP A 265 -42.94 -9.01 -5.60
CA ASP A 265 -43.60 -8.13 -4.63
C ASP A 265 -42.62 -7.43 -3.69
N ARG A 266 -42.91 -6.12 -3.55
CA ARG A 266 -42.86 -5.25 -2.37
C ARG A 266 -41.53 -4.87 -1.73
N GLU A 267 -41.27 -3.57 -1.90
CA GLU A 267 -40.43 -2.66 -1.13
C GLU A 267 -40.87 -2.62 0.34
N GLU A 268 -39.92 -2.82 1.26
CA GLU A 268 -39.97 -2.28 2.62
C GLU A 268 -38.62 -1.59 2.87
N GLU A 269 -38.67 -0.25 2.91
CA GLU A 269 -37.58 0.61 3.37
C GLU A 269 -37.56 0.58 4.91
N GLU A 270 -36.51 0.02 5.50
CA GLU A 270 -36.15 0.28 6.90
C GLU A 270 -34.98 1.26 6.91
N GLU A 271 -35.27 2.50 7.30
CA GLU A 271 -34.27 3.50 7.70
C GLU A 271 -33.71 3.11 9.07
N GLU A 272 -32.49 2.57 9.10
CA GLU A 272 -31.72 2.43 10.33
C GLU A 272 -30.70 3.59 10.41
N GLU A 273 -31.06 4.65 11.15
CA GLU A 273 -30.13 5.70 11.57
C GLU A 273 -29.13 5.12 12.60
N GLY A 274 -28.03 4.55 12.09
CA GLY A 274 -26.85 4.23 12.89
C GLY A 274 -25.94 5.45 13.04
N GLN A 275 -25.94 6.09 14.21
CA GLN A 275 -24.84 6.97 14.61
C GLN A 275 -23.58 6.12 14.87
N GLU A 276 -22.81 5.85 13.82
CA GLU A 276 -21.50 5.22 13.96
C GLU A 276 -20.44 6.29 14.24
N THR A 277 -19.84 6.24 15.42
CA THR A 277 -18.75 7.12 15.82
C THR A 277 -17.51 6.82 15.00
N SER A 278 -17.07 7.80 14.20
CA SER A 278 -15.82 7.77 13.43
C SER A 278 -14.61 7.52 14.34
N HIS A 279 -14.05 6.32 14.26
CA HIS A 279 -12.77 5.97 14.88
C HIS A 279 -11.65 6.00 13.84
N MET A 280 -10.57 6.71 14.16
CA MET A 280 -9.36 6.83 13.35
C MET A 280 -8.68 5.46 13.18
N ARG A 281 -8.38 5.07 11.93
CA ARG A 281 -7.69 3.82 11.60
C ARG A 281 -6.27 4.08 11.11
N GLU A 282 -5.29 3.38 11.68
CA GLU A 282 -3.86 3.52 11.35
C GLU A 282 -3.40 2.48 10.33
N GLY A 283 -2.89 2.92 9.18
CA GLY A 283 -2.20 2.05 8.20
C GLY A 283 -0.70 2.34 8.17
N ARG A 284 0.14 1.29 8.18
CA ARG A 284 1.60 1.40 8.05
C ARG A 284 2.06 0.92 6.68
N ALA A 285 2.83 1.73 5.96
CA ALA A 285 3.56 1.31 4.76
C ALA A 285 5.08 1.52 4.98
N SER A 286 5.86 0.47 4.77
CA SER A 286 7.32 0.49 4.92
C SER A 286 8.01 0.62 3.57
N LEU A 287 8.87 1.64 3.43
CA LEU A 287 9.79 1.76 2.30
C LEU A 287 11.13 1.13 2.72
N ILE A 288 11.64 0.18 1.92
CA ILE A 288 13.05 -0.24 2.01
C ILE A 288 13.71 0.33 0.76
N GLU A 289 14.45 1.43 0.91
CA GLU A 289 15.30 1.93 -0.17
C GLU A 289 16.54 1.03 -0.28
N GLY A 290 16.85 0.60 -1.51
CA GLY A 290 18.09 -0.06 -1.89
C GLY A 290 19.03 0.90 -2.61
#